data_AF-A0A6I4Z4B4-F1
#
_entry.id   AF-A0A6I4Z4B4-F1
#
_cell.length_a   1.000
_cell.length_b   1.000
_cell.length_c   1.000
_cell.angle_alpha   90.00
_cell.angle_beta   90.00
_cell.angle_gamma   90.00
#
_symmetry.space_group_name_H-M   'P 1'
#
loop_
_entity.id
_entity.type
_entity.pdbx_description
1 polymer ?
#
loop_
_entity_poly.entity_id
_entity_poly.type
_entity_poly.pdbx_seq_one_letter_code
_entity_poly.pdbx_strand_id
1 'polypeptide(L)'
;MGAMQAFRKLVAIYLGVVGVGTAGQFVLQNFYDSTDALSDGWRIISWLMAVALVLMLAIAGHESRAAGHDPSAPVTRSWLTAKASLYATAFFALLFFWNWFTWEWGRSGVEADLQYWRLIDAGVAVLAVSTALRAWRAGPAES
;
A
#
# COMPACT_ATOMS: atom_id res chain seq x y z
N MET A 1 -8.74 9.53 -24.30
CA MET A 1 -8.42 8.58 -23.21
C MET A 1 -9.72 8.30 -22.48
N GLY A 2 -10.14 7.04 -22.35
CA GLY A 2 -11.39 6.72 -21.66
C GLY A 2 -11.33 7.12 -20.18
N ALA A 3 -12.44 7.56 -19.58
CA ALA A 3 -12.49 8.03 -18.20
C ALA A 3 -11.91 7.01 -17.20
N MET A 4 -12.19 5.72 -17.41
CA MET A 4 -11.64 4.63 -16.60
C MET A 4 -10.11 4.48 -16.74
N GLN A 5 -9.57 4.71 -17.93
CA GLN A 5 -8.12 4.66 -18.16
C GLN A 5 -7.42 5.87 -17.51
N ALA A 6 -8.04 7.04 -17.54
CA ALA A 6 -7.57 8.23 -16.81
C ALA A 6 -7.54 8.00 -15.31
N PHE A 7 -8.62 7.46 -14.75
CA PHE A 7 -8.70 7.12 -13.34
C PHE A 7 -7.60 6.14 -12.91
N ARG A 8 -7.40 5.04 -13.66
CA ARG A 8 -6.34 4.06 -13.35
C ARG A 8 -4.94 4.68 -13.37
N LYS A 9 -4.64 5.56 -14.34
CA LYS A 9 -3.35 6.26 -14.40
C LYS A 9 -3.16 7.21 -13.24
N LEU A 10 -4.20 7.94 -12.82
CA LEU A 10 -4.15 8.81 -11.64
C LEU A 10 -3.88 8.01 -10.37
N VAL A 11 -4.56 6.87 -10.19
CA VAL A 11 -4.30 5.96 -9.06
C VAL A 11 -2.88 5.42 -9.10
N ALA A 12 -2.38 5.02 -10.28
CA ALA A 12 -1.00 4.56 -10.43
C ALA A 12 0.03 5.65 -10.07
N ILE A 13 -0.18 6.89 -10.52
CA ILE A 13 0.68 8.04 -10.17
C ILE A 13 0.66 8.26 -8.66
N TYR A 14 -0.54 8.30 -8.07
CA TYR A 14 -0.71 8.47 -6.64
C TYR A 14 0.06 7.42 -5.84
N LEU A 15 -0.16 6.13 -6.15
CA LEU A 15 0.53 5.03 -5.48
C LEU A 15 2.05 5.08 -5.69
N GLY A 16 2.51 5.50 -6.87
CA GLY A 16 3.92 5.70 -7.16
C GLY A 16 4.54 6.81 -6.31
N VAL A 17 3.88 7.96 -6.21
CA VAL A 17 4.32 9.10 -5.38
C VAL A 17 4.37 8.71 -3.91
N VAL A 18 3.33 8.06 -3.39
CA VAL A 18 3.31 7.61 -2.00
C VAL A 18 4.40 6.59 -1.75
N GLY A 19 4.54 5.57 -2.61
CA GLY A 19 5.55 4.53 -2.42
C GLY A 19 6.98 5.04 -2.46
N VAL A 20 7.31 5.92 -3.42
CA VAL A 20 8.64 6.54 -3.52
C VAL A 20 8.87 7.53 -2.38
N GLY A 21 7.85 8.30 -2.00
CA GLY A 21 7.91 9.25 -0.89
C GLY A 21 8.17 8.54 0.45
N THR A 22 7.42 7.48 0.76
CA THR A 22 7.62 6.65 1.96
C THR A 22 9.01 6.03 1.97
N ALA A 23 9.47 5.46 0.85
CA ALA A 23 10.83 4.90 0.76
C ALA A 23 11.91 5.98 0.98
N GLY A 24 11.76 7.14 0.36
CA GLY A 24 12.68 8.26 0.50
C GLY A 24 12.76 8.76 1.94
N GLN A 25 11.61 8.98 2.59
CA GLN A 25 11.55 9.38 3.99
C GLN A 25 12.17 8.33 4.92
N PHE A 26 11.84 7.06 4.71
CA PHE A 26 12.39 5.94 5.48
C PHE A 26 13.92 5.90 5.38
N VAL A 27 14.47 6.03 4.17
CA VAL A 27 15.93 6.09 3.95
C VAL A 27 16.52 7.32 4.62
N LEU A 28 15.99 8.51 4.37
CA LEU A 28 16.51 9.76 4.92
C LEU A 28 16.57 9.74 6.45
N GLN A 29 15.55 9.21 7.12
CA GLN A 29 15.54 9.15 8.59
C GLN A 29 16.58 8.18 9.16
N ASN A 30 16.98 7.14 8.43
CA ASN A 30 18.06 6.25 8.87
C ASN A 30 19.45 6.90 8.68
N PHE A 31 19.56 7.97 7.90
CA PHE A 31 20.83 8.66 7.62
C PHE A 31 20.96 10.05 8.27
N TYR A 32 19.86 10.67 8.69
CA TYR A 32 19.84 12.01 9.29
C TYR A 32 19.16 12.02 10.67
N ASP A 33 19.97 12.28 11.72
CA ASP A 33 19.52 12.46 13.11
C ASP A 33 18.92 13.86 13.35
N SER A 34 17.75 14.16 12.81
CA SER A 34 17.02 15.40 13.16
C SER A 34 15.61 15.11 13.67
N THR A 35 15.41 15.28 14.97
CA THR A 35 14.30 14.77 15.78
C THR A 35 12.96 15.49 15.63
N ASP A 36 12.88 16.67 15.02
CA ASP A 36 11.64 17.47 15.07
C ASP A 36 10.93 17.65 13.71
N ALA A 37 11.63 18.10 12.66
CA ALA A 37 11.02 18.37 11.35
C ALA A 37 10.58 17.10 10.59
N LEU A 38 11.14 15.94 10.92
CA LEU A 38 10.76 14.65 10.32
C LEU A 38 9.47 14.08 10.93
N SER A 39 9.06 14.52 12.13
CA SER A 39 7.86 14.02 12.82
C SER A 39 6.56 14.47 12.14
N ASP A 40 6.46 15.74 11.74
CA ASP A 40 5.31 16.28 10.99
C ASP A 40 5.21 15.67 9.59
N GLY A 41 6.36 15.40 8.95
CA GLY A 41 6.43 14.70 7.67
C GLY A 41 5.80 13.31 7.73
N TRP A 42 6.07 12.55 8.80
CA TRP A 42 5.46 11.23 9.02
C TRP A 42 3.96 11.27 9.23
N ARG A 43 3.44 12.35 9.82
CA ARG A 43 1.99 12.52 9.97
C ARG A 43 1.31 12.63 8.60
N ILE A 44 1.85 13.46 7.71
CA ILE A 44 1.32 13.62 6.35
C ILE A 44 1.47 12.32 5.56
N ILE A 45 2.65 11.70 5.61
CA ILE A 45 2.92 10.43 4.91
C ILE A 45 1.98 9.33 5.40
N SER A 46 1.69 9.25 6.70
CA SER A 46 0.74 8.28 7.26
C SER A 46 -0.65 8.44 6.66
N TRP A 47 -1.19 9.67 6.57
CA TRP A 47 -2.49 9.90 5.91
C TRP A 47 -2.49 9.47 4.44
N LEU A 48 -1.41 9.75 3.71
CA LEU A 48 -1.26 9.32 2.32
C LEU A 48 -1.16 7.79 2.20
N MET A 49 -0.42 7.14 3.09
CA MET A 49 -0.30 5.68 3.17
C MET A 49 -1.65 5.02 3.48
N ALA A 50 -2.46 5.61 4.36
CA ALA A 50 -3.80 5.12 4.67
C ALA A 50 -4.68 5.04 3.42
N VAL A 51 -4.72 6.13 2.63
CA VAL A 51 -5.46 6.17 1.36
C VAL A 51 -4.85 5.20 0.34
N ALA A 52 -3.51 5.09 0.28
CA ALA A 52 -2.84 4.14 -0.61
C ALA A 52 -3.21 2.69 -0.28
N LEU A 53 -3.26 2.32 1.00
CA LEU A 53 -3.66 0.98 1.46
C LEU A 53 -5.10 0.65 1.07
N VAL A 54 -6.03 1.60 1.21
CA VAL A 54 -7.42 1.43 0.76
C VAL A 54 -7.49 1.19 -0.75
N LEU A 55 -6.77 1.98 -1.55
CA LEU A 55 -6.72 1.81 -3.01
C LEU A 55 -6.09 0.47 -3.41
N MET A 56 -4.98 0.09 -2.76
CA MET A 56 -4.32 -1.20 -3.01
C MET A 56 -5.23 -2.37 -2.64
N LEU A 57 -5.96 -2.29 -1.53
CA LEU A 57 -6.95 -3.31 -1.15
C LEU A 57 -8.06 -3.45 -2.18
N ALA A 58 -8.58 -2.33 -2.67
CA ALA A 58 -9.60 -2.33 -3.72
C ALA A 58 -9.08 -2.98 -5.01
N ILE A 59 -7.86 -2.63 -5.44
CA ILE A 59 -7.21 -3.21 -6.62
C ILE A 59 -6.97 -4.71 -6.42
N ALA A 60 -6.32 -5.11 -5.33
CA ALA A 60 -6.01 -6.51 -5.06
C ALA A 60 -7.28 -7.36 -4.88
N GLY A 61 -8.34 -6.77 -4.29
CA GLY A 61 -9.65 -7.40 -4.18
C GLY A 61 -10.30 -7.62 -5.54
N HIS A 62 -10.24 -6.63 -6.44
CA HIS A 62 -10.71 -6.76 -7.81
C HIS A 62 -9.92 -7.82 -8.58
N GLU A 63 -8.59 -7.79 -8.53
CA GLU A 63 -7.72 -8.80 -9.16
C GLU A 63 -7.99 -10.21 -8.62
N SER A 64 -8.20 -10.35 -7.31
CA SER A 64 -8.50 -11.63 -6.69
C SER A 64 -9.85 -12.20 -7.13
N ARG A 65 -10.86 -11.34 -7.33
CA ARG A 65 -12.15 -11.74 -7.87
C ARG A 65 -12.06 -12.11 -9.35
N ALA A 66 -11.35 -11.30 -10.14
CA ALA A 66 -11.17 -11.51 -11.57
C ALA A 66 -10.35 -12.77 -11.88
N ALA A 67 -9.40 -13.13 -11.02
CA ALA A 67 -8.62 -14.35 -11.20
C ALA A 67 -9.47 -15.63 -11.13
N GLY A 68 -10.59 -15.59 -10.38
CA GLY A 68 -11.51 -16.73 -10.21
C GLY A 68 -10.85 -17.96 -9.57
N HIS A 69 -11.62 -18.83 -8.94
CA HIS A 69 -11.14 -20.17 -8.60
C HIS A 69 -12.27 -21.16 -8.74
N ASP A 70 -12.12 -22.05 -9.71
CA ASP A 70 -12.87 -23.29 -9.71
C ASP A 70 -12.17 -24.25 -8.72
N PRO A 71 -12.84 -24.69 -7.62
CA PRO A 71 -12.25 -25.58 -6.63
C PRO A 71 -11.77 -26.93 -7.21
N SER A 72 -12.25 -27.29 -8.40
CA SER A 72 -11.87 -28.51 -9.12
C SER A 72 -10.71 -28.30 -10.10
N ALA A 73 -10.31 -27.05 -10.36
CA ALA A 73 -9.23 -26.73 -11.27
C ALA A 73 -7.88 -26.59 -10.54
N PRO A 74 -6.75 -26.93 -11.21
CA PRO A 74 -5.42 -26.73 -10.64
C PRO A 74 -5.13 -25.25 -10.35
N VAL A 75 -4.39 -24.99 -9.27
CA VAL A 75 -3.99 -23.64 -8.88
C VAL A 75 -3.12 -23.01 -9.96
N THR A 76 -3.59 -21.90 -10.53
CA THR A 76 -2.84 -21.15 -11.55
C THR A 76 -1.92 -20.11 -10.91
N ARG A 77 -0.87 -19.73 -11.63
CA ARG A 77 0.04 -18.65 -11.20
C ARG A 77 -0.70 -17.31 -11.03
N SER A 78 -1.65 -17.01 -11.91
CA SER A 78 -2.47 -15.79 -11.82
C SER A 78 -3.32 -15.75 -10.55
N TRP A 79 -3.95 -16.86 -10.18
CA TRP A 79 -4.68 -16.96 -8.92
C TRP A 79 -3.77 -16.77 -7.70
N LEU A 80 -2.64 -17.47 -7.67
CA LEU A 80 -1.71 -17.40 -6.54
C LEU A 80 -1.17 -15.96 -6.36
N THR A 81 -0.77 -15.31 -7.45
CA THR A 81 -0.27 -13.92 -7.41
C THR A 81 -1.35 -12.93 -6.94
N ALA A 82 -2.59 -13.08 -7.40
CA ALA A 82 -3.70 -12.22 -6.97
C ALA A 82 -4.03 -12.41 -5.48
N LYS A 83 -4.04 -13.66 -4.98
CA LYS A 83 -4.25 -13.96 -3.56
C LYS A 83 -3.10 -13.49 -2.69
N ALA A 84 -1.85 -13.71 -3.11
CA ALA A 84 -0.68 -13.23 -2.40
C ALA A 84 -0.69 -11.70 -2.29
N SER A 85 -1.00 -10.98 -3.38
CA SER A 85 -1.14 -9.52 -3.35
C SER A 85 -2.24 -9.08 -2.39
N LEU A 86 -3.40 -9.74 -2.39
CA LEU A 86 -4.50 -9.42 -1.50
C LEU A 86 -4.14 -9.62 -0.03
N TYR A 87 -3.58 -10.77 0.33
CA TYR A 87 -3.21 -11.08 1.71
C TYR A 87 -2.05 -10.23 2.20
N ALA A 88 -1.04 -9.97 1.36
CA ALA A 88 0.04 -9.05 1.71
C ALA A 88 -0.51 -7.65 1.99
N THR A 89 -1.36 -7.13 1.10
CA THR A 89 -1.96 -5.80 1.30
C THR A 89 -2.85 -5.76 2.54
N ALA A 90 -3.65 -6.80 2.80
CA ALA A 90 -4.49 -6.89 3.99
C ALA A 90 -3.66 -6.95 5.29
N PHE A 91 -2.56 -7.72 5.28
CA PHE A 91 -1.63 -7.78 6.40
C PHE A 91 -1.05 -6.40 6.71
N PHE A 92 -0.50 -5.71 5.71
CA PHE A 92 0.07 -4.36 5.93
C PHE A 92 -0.99 -3.32 6.27
N ALA A 93 -2.20 -3.43 5.74
CA ALA A 93 -3.30 -2.54 6.13
C ALA A 93 -3.67 -2.72 7.60
N LEU A 94 -3.86 -3.98 8.04
CA LEU A 94 -4.15 -4.27 9.44
C LEU A 94 -3.04 -3.78 10.37
N LEU A 95 -1.78 -4.08 10.02
CA LEU A 95 -0.62 -3.65 10.81
C LEU A 95 -0.51 -2.12 10.88
N PHE A 96 -0.71 -1.45 9.74
CA PHE A 96 -0.70 0.01 9.64
C PHE A 96 -1.81 0.64 10.47
N PHE A 97 -3.08 0.29 10.25
CA PHE A 97 -4.19 0.90 10.97
C PHE A 97 -4.13 0.61 12.47
N TRP A 98 -3.71 -0.59 12.86
CA TRP A 98 -3.48 -0.92 14.26
C TRP A 98 -2.44 0.03 14.88
N ASN A 99 -1.24 0.10 14.31
CA ASN A 99 -0.14 0.89 14.85
C ASN A 99 -0.36 2.41 14.72
N TRP A 100 -1.13 2.82 13.71
CA TRP A 100 -1.46 4.23 13.49
C TRP A 100 -2.52 4.73 14.47
N PHE A 101 -3.53 3.91 14.80
CA PHE A 101 -4.55 4.28 15.78
C PHE A 101 -4.01 4.27 17.22
N THR A 102 -3.04 3.41 17.54
CA THR A 102 -2.33 3.50 18.84
C THR A 102 -1.53 4.80 18.94
N TRP A 103 -0.90 5.24 17.85
CA TRP A 103 -0.16 6.50 17.79
C TRP A 103 -1.06 7.76 17.84
N GLU A 104 -2.06 7.87 16.97
CA GLU A 104 -2.86 9.10 16.81
C GLU A 104 -3.96 9.23 17.88
N TRP A 105 -4.49 8.11 18.38
CA TRP A 105 -5.65 8.12 19.29
C TRP A 105 -5.39 7.59 20.69
N GLY A 106 -4.19 7.08 20.99
CA GLY A 106 -3.75 6.78 22.35
C GLY A 106 -4.75 5.97 23.18
N ARG A 107 -5.59 5.16 22.55
CA ARG A 107 -6.61 4.36 23.23
C ARG A 107 -5.97 3.06 23.68
N SER A 108 -5.90 2.88 25.00
CA SER A 108 -5.18 1.84 25.75
C SER A 108 -3.69 2.12 25.87
N GLY A 109 -3.09 1.90 27.04
CA GLY A 109 -1.67 2.14 27.35
C GLY A 109 -0.69 1.24 26.60
N VAL A 110 -0.86 1.15 25.28
CA VAL A 110 -0.05 0.44 24.29
C VAL A 110 0.55 1.53 23.41
N GLU A 111 1.85 1.75 23.55
CA GLU A 111 2.59 2.68 22.70
C GLU A 111 2.74 2.09 21.29
N ALA A 112 2.74 2.95 20.26
CA ALA A 112 3.03 2.52 18.90
C ALA A 112 4.47 2.01 18.81
N ASP A 113 4.66 0.83 18.21
CA ASP A 113 5.98 0.21 18.14
C ASP A 113 6.73 0.73 16.91
N LEU A 114 7.94 1.25 17.14
CA LEU A 114 8.85 1.72 16.09
C LEU A 114 9.27 0.59 15.14
N GLN A 115 9.35 -0.65 15.61
CA GLN A 115 9.66 -1.80 14.76
C GLN A 115 8.55 -2.09 13.76
N TYR A 116 7.28 -1.95 14.18
CA TYR A 116 6.15 -2.07 13.27
C TYR A 116 6.14 -0.94 12.25
N TRP A 117 6.44 0.29 12.64
CA TRP A 117 6.58 1.41 11.69
C TRP A 117 7.62 1.12 10.61
N ARG A 118 8.83 0.67 10.98
CA ARG A 118 9.86 0.32 9.99
C ARG A 118 9.42 -0.77 9.01
N LEU A 119 8.72 -1.79 9.52
CA LEU A 119 8.19 -2.87 8.69
C LEU A 119 7.10 -2.36 7.74
N ILE A 120 6.19 -1.54 8.26
CA ILE A 120 5.11 -0.89 7.50
C ILE A 120 5.73 -0.02 6.40
N ASP A 121 6.67 0.86 6.71
CA ASP A 121 7.21 1.83 5.76
C ASP A 121 7.86 1.13 4.57
N ALA A 122 8.71 0.14 4.84
CA ALA A 122 9.35 -0.65 3.80
C ALA A 122 8.32 -1.47 2.99
N GLY A 123 7.39 -2.15 3.68
CA GLY A 123 6.41 -3.02 3.04
C GLY A 123 5.40 -2.26 2.18
N VAL A 124 4.83 -1.18 2.72
CA VAL A 124 3.88 -0.31 2.02
C VAL A 124 4.55 0.38 0.85
N ALA A 125 5.80 0.85 0.98
CA ALA A 125 6.53 1.42 -0.14
C ALA A 125 6.65 0.42 -1.31
N VAL A 126 7.08 -0.81 -1.03
CA VAL A 126 7.20 -1.87 -2.03
C VAL A 126 5.85 -2.22 -2.65
N LEU A 127 4.79 -2.37 -1.83
CA LEU A 127 3.45 -2.69 -2.31
C LEU A 127 2.86 -1.56 -3.16
N ALA A 128 3.06 -0.30 -2.77
CA ALA A 128 2.54 0.86 -3.48
C ALA A 128 3.23 1.00 -4.84
N VAL A 129 4.57 0.90 -4.90
CA VAL A 129 5.31 0.95 -6.17
C VAL A 129 4.95 -0.22 -7.08
N SER A 130 4.90 -1.45 -6.55
CA SER A 130 4.56 -2.62 -7.36
C SER A 130 3.12 -2.57 -7.88
N THR A 131 2.17 -2.08 -7.09
CA THR A 131 0.77 -1.90 -7.51
C THR A 131 0.63 -0.74 -8.50
N ALA A 132 1.37 0.36 -8.32
CA ALA A 132 1.43 1.46 -9.27
C ALA A 132 1.91 0.99 -10.66
N LEU A 133 3.00 0.23 -10.70
CA LEU A 133 3.55 -0.31 -11.95
C LEU A 133 2.58 -1.25 -12.66
N ARG A 134 1.87 -2.11 -11.90
CA ARG A 134 0.83 -2.99 -12.46
C ARG A 134 -0.35 -2.20 -13.01
N ALA A 135 -0.85 -1.23 -12.25
CA ALA A 135 -1.96 -0.37 -12.66
C ALA A 135 -1.61 0.48 -13.90
N TRP A 136 -0.35 0.94 -14.01
CA TRP A 136 0.14 1.69 -15.17
C TRP A 136 0.24 0.84 -16.44
N ARG A 137 0.66 -0.43 -16.29
CA ARG A 137 0.86 -1.36 -17.41
C ARG A 137 -0.43 -2.02 -17.90
N ALA A 138 -1.50 -2.01 -17.10
CA ALA A 138 -2.78 -2.52 -17.54
C ALA A 138 -3.30 -1.67 -18.71
N GLY A 139 -3.36 -2.26 -19.91
CA GLY A 139 -3.83 -1.62 -21.14
C GLY A 139 -5.29 -1.15 -21.05
N PRO A 140 -5.79 -0.43 -22.07
CA PRO A 140 -7.22 -0.13 -22.17
C PRO A 140 -8.00 -1.46 -22.12
N ALA A 141 -9.02 -1.53 -21.26
CA ALA A 141 -9.95 -2.65 -21.29
C ALA A 141 -10.61 -2.62 -22.67
N GLU A 142 -10.43 -3.66 -23.47
CA GLU A 142 -11.18 -3.83 -24.71
C GLU A 142 -12.66 -3.87 -24.32
N SER A 143 -13.40 -2.87 -24.83
CA SER A 143 -14.83 -2.67 -24.63
C SER A 143 -15.65 -3.62 -25.47
#